data_AF-A0AAN8Y9G9-F1
#
_entry.id   AF-A0AAN8Y9G9-F1
#
_cell.length_a   1.000
_cell.length_b   1.000
_cell.length_c   1.000
_cell.angle_alpha   90.00
_cell.angle_beta   90.00
_cell.angle_gamma   90.00
#
_symmetry.space_group_name_H-M   'P 1'
#
loop_
_entity.id
_entity.type
_entity.pdbx_description
1 polymer ?
#
loop_
_entity_poly.entity_id
_entity_poly.type
_entity_poly.pdbx_seq_one_letter_code
_entity_poly.pdbx_strand_id
1 'polypeptide(L)' 'MQSAVTHVLLNCPEIQSYVNLFVNTWGNEAIYTEFSKWLRNYVYDEYSSV' A
#
# COMPACT_ATOMS: atom_id res chain seq x y z
N MET A 1 -15.20 -1.39 4.20
CA MET A 1 -14.39 -2.63 4.17
C MET A 1 -12.90 -2.39 3.88
N GLN A 2 -12.49 -1.36 3.11
CA GLN A 2 -11.06 -1.04 2.84
C GLN A 2 -10.20 -0.72 4.08
N SER A 3 -10.79 -0.14 5.13
CA SER A 3 -10.06 0.20 6.36
C SER A 3 -9.47 -1.02 7.09
N ALA A 4 -10.17 -2.16 7.11
CA ALA A 4 -9.70 -3.36 7.81
C ALA A 4 -8.50 -4.04 7.11
N VAL A 5 -8.54 -4.11 5.77
CA VAL A 5 -7.42 -4.64 4.97
C VAL A 5 -6.18 -3.75 5.13
N THR A 6 -6.37 -2.43 5.11
CA THR A 6 -5.28 -1.47 5.30
C THR A 6 -4.67 -1.60 6.69
N HIS A 7 -5.48 -1.80 7.74
CA HIS A 7 -4.96 -2.05 9.10
C HIS A 7 -4.08 -3.31 9.19
N VAL A 8 -4.45 -4.38 8.51
CA VAL A 8 -3.61 -5.61 8.49
C VAL A 8 -2.30 -5.33 7.76
N LEU A 9 -2.35 -4.68 6.60
CA LEU A 9 -1.17 -4.39 5.78
C LEU A 9 -0.16 -3.47 6.49
N LEU A 10 -0.63 -2.46 7.23
CA LEU A 10 0.24 -1.55 7.98
C LEU A 10 1.03 -2.24 9.09
N ASN A 11 0.55 -3.41 9.57
CA ASN A 11 1.22 -4.20 10.60
C ASN A 11 2.16 -5.27 10.01
N CYS A 12 2.21 -5.44 8.68
CA CYS A 12 3.12 -6.38 8.03
C CYS A 12 4.51 -5.74 7.84
N PRO A 13 5.59 -6.31 8.41
CA PRO A 13 6.94 -5.76 8.28
C PRO A 13 7.44 -5.77 6.83
N GLU A 14 7.02 -6.72 5.99
CA GLU A 14 7.35 -6.76 4.57
C GLU A 14 6.72 -5.60 3.77
N ILE A 15 5.66 -4.99 4.30
CA ILE A 15 4.90 -3.92 3.64
C ILE A 15 5.37 -2.52 4.08
N GLN A 16 6.17 -2.42 5.14
CA GLN A 16 6.62 -1.15 5.72
C GLN A 16 7.39 -0.26 4.71
N SER A 17 8.23 -0.85 3.87
CA SER A 17 8.94 -0.13 2.80
C SER A 17 7.97 0.53 1.81
N TYR A 18 6.92 -0.19 1.41
CA TYR A 18 5.88 0.30 0.51
C TYR A 18 5.00 1.37 1.16
N VAL A 19 4.72 1.25 2.47
CA VAL A 19 4.03 2.30 3.24
C VAL A 19 4.84 3.58 3.23
N ASN A 20 6.15 3.51 3.51
CA ASN A 20 7.01 4.68 3.51
C ASN A 20 7.10 5.32 2.11
N LEU A 21 7.19 4.51 1.05
CA LEU A 21 7.17 5.00 -0.33
C LEU A 21 5.86 5.74 -0.65
N PHE A 22 4.74 5.16 -0.26
CA PHE A 22 3.42 5.73 -0.47
C PHE A 22 3.24 7.04 0.29
N VAL A 23 3.60 7.08 1.58
CA VAL A 23 3.50 8.28 2.43
C VAL A 23 4.37 9.41 1.92
N ASN A 24 5.60 9.11 1.45
CA ASN A 24 6.46 10.13 0.87
C ASN A 24 5.88 10.75 -0.43
N THR A 25 5.01 10.03 -1.12
CA THR A 25 4.46 10.46 -2.41
C THR A 25 3.11 11.17 -2.24
N TRP A 26 2.23 10.66 -1.37
CA TRP A 26 0.84 11.14 -1.22
C TRP A 26 0.46 11.61 0.18
N GLY A 27 1.34 11.43 1.17
CA GLY A 27 1.08 11.78 2.56
C GLY A 27 0.31 10.70 3.34
N ASN A 28 0.34 10.82 4.67
CA ASN A 28 -0.29 9.86 5.59
C ASN A 28 -1.83 9.83 5.45
N GLU A 29 -2.46 10.95 5.10
CA GLU A 29 -3.92 11.06 5.02
C GLU A 29 -4.54 10.13 3.97
N ALA A 30 -3.77 9.84 2.91
CA ALA A 30 -4.21 8.98 1.80
C ALA A 30 -4.08 7.48 2.09
N ILE A 31 -3.48 7.07 3.22
CA ILE A 31 -3.23 5.65 3.53
C ILE A 31 -4.54 4.86 3.55
N TYR A 32 -5.52 5.30 4.32
CA TYR A 32 -6.73 4.51 4.55
C TYR A 32 -7.72 4.53 3.38
N THR A 33 -7.50 5.38 2.39
CA THR A 33 -8.35 5.53 1.21
C THR A 33 -7.74 4.86 -0.03
N GLU A 34 -6.43 5.00 -0.25
CA GLU A 34 -5.81 4.66 -1.53
C GLU A 34 -4.68 3.62 -1.43
N PHE A 35 -4.07 3.42 -0.27
CA PHE A 35 -2.88 2.55 -0.13
C PHE A 35 -3.11 1.12 -0.63
N SER A 36 -4.22 0.48 -0.21
CA SER A 36 -4.50 -0.91 -0.60
C SER A 36 -4.70 -1.10 -2.11
N LYS A 37 -5.25 -0.09 -2.80
CA LYS A 37 -5.41 -0.11 -4.26
C LYS A 37 -4.07 0.11 -4.96
N TRP A 38 -3.32 1.10 -4.48
CA TRP A 38 -1.99 1.41 -5.00
C TRP A 38 -1.05 0.21 -4.86
N LEU A 39 -0.98 -0.39 -3.67
CA LEU A 39 -0.13 -1.55 -3.41
C LEU A 39 -0.49 -2.72 -4.32
N ARG A 40 -1.79 -2.99 -4.48
CA ARG A 40 -2.25 -4.05 -5.39
C ARG A 40 -1.79 -3.79 -6.81
N ASN A 41 -1.97 -2.58 -7.34
CA ASN A 41 -1.53 -2.24 -8.70
C ASN A 41 -0.02 -2.29 -8.85
N TYR A 42 0.72 -1.77 -7.87
CA TYR A 42 2.18 -1.76 -7.85
C TYR A 42 2.76 -3.18 -7.92
N VAL A 43 2.25 -4.08 -7.07
CA VAL A 43 2.63 -5.51 -7.09
C VAL A 43 2.18 -6.16 -8.40
N TYR A 44 0.98 -5.85 -8.90
CA TYR A 44 0.51 -6.46 -10.14
C TYR A 44 1.34 -6.04 -11.35
N ASP A 45 1.76 -4.78 -11.44
CA ASP A 45 2.68 -4.29 -12.48
C ASP A 45 4.06 -4.96 -12.38
N GLU A 46 4.61 -5.08 -11.16
CA GLU A 46 5.91 -5.70 -10.92
C GLU A 46 5.96 -7.16 -11.39
N TYR A 47 4.87 -7.91 -11.17
CA TYR A 47 4.76 -9.32 -11.56
C TYR A 47 4.21 -9.54 -12.98
N SER A 48 3.52 -8.56 -13.57
CA SER A 48 3.02 -8.66 -14.96
C SER A 48 4.08 -8.27 -15.99
N SER A 49 5.24 -7.79 -15.55
CA SER A 49 6.41 -7.47 -16.37
C SER A 49 7.34 -8.66 -16.62
N VAL A 50 6.92 -9.88 -16.22
CA VAL A 50 7.64 -11.16 -16.42
C VAL A 50 6.90 -12.00 -17.46
#